data_AF-A0A376VFV1-F1
#
_entry.id   AF-A0A376VFV1-F1
#
_cell.length_a   1.000
_cell.length_b   1.000
_cell.length_c   1.000
_cell.angle_alpha   90.00
_cell.angle_beta   90.00
_cell.angle_gamma   90.00
#
_symmetry.space_group_name_H-M   'P 1'
#
loop_
_entity.id
_entity.type
_entity.pdbx_description
1 polymer ?
#
loop_
_entity_poly.entity_id
_entity_poly.type
_entity_poly.pdbx_seq_one_letter_code
_entity_poly.pdbx_strand_id
1 'polypeptide(L)'
;MLFSAEGKVVRFKESSVRAMGCNTTGVRGIRLGEGDKVVSLIVPRGDGAILTATQNGYGKRTAVAEYPTKSRATKGVISIKVTERNGLVVGAVQVDDCDQIMMITDAGTLVRTRVSEISIVAVTPRA
;
A
#
# COMPACT_ATOMS: atom_id res chain seq x y z
N MET A 1 -8.37 0.10 1.67
CA MET A 1 -7.02 0.19 2.27
C MET A 1 -6.34 1.41 1.71
N LEU A 2 -5.65 2.20 2.54
CA LEU A 2 -4.89 3.37 2.11
C LEU A 2 -3.43 3.16 2.47
N PHE A 3 -2.53 3.37 1.51
CA PHE A 3 -1.08 3.23 1.67
C PHE A 3 -0.42 4.61 1.57
N SER A 4 0.58 4.87 2.41
CA SER A 4 1.31 6.14 2.42
C SER A 4 2.74 6.01 1.90
N ALA A 5 3.34 7.13 1.51
CA ALA A 5 4.71 7.22 1.01
C ALA A 5 5.73 6.76 2.07
N GLU A 6 5.45 7.01 3.35
CA GLU A 6 6.26 6.53 4.48
C GLU A 6 6.02 5.05 4.84
N GLY A 7 5.36 4.28 3.97
CA GLY A 7 5.17 2.84 4.15
C GLY A 7 4.14 2.47 5.20
N LYS A 8 3.25 3.40 5.60
CA LYS A 8 2.11 3.10 6.46
C LYS A 8 0.92 2.58 5.67
N VAL A 9 0.09 1.78 6.32
CA VAL A 9 -1.18 1.30 5.77
C VAL A 9 -2.28 1.30 6.81
N VAL A 10 -3.49 1.72 6.41
CA VAL A 10 -4.71 1.52 7.20
C VAL A 10 -5.74 0.70 6.41
N ARG A 11 -6.35 -0.26 7.10
CA ARG A 11 -7.46 -1.08 6.60
C ARG A 11 -8.63 -0.93 7.56
N PHE A 12 -9.77 -0.48 7.05
CA PHE A 12 -11.01 -0.33 7.81
C PHE A 12 -12.21 -0.69 6.93
N LYS A 13 -13.35 -1.01 7.54
CA LYS A 13 -14.60 -1.31 6.82
C LYS A 13 -15.23 -0.03 6.29
N GLU A 14 -15.75 -0.08 5.07
CA GLU A 14 -16.46 1.04 4.44
C GLU A 14 -17.62 1.56 5.30
N SER A 15 -18.35 0.67 5.98
CA SER A 15 -19.46 1.04 6.89
C SER A 15 -19.07 1.97 8.04
N SER A 16 -17.77 2.17 8.31
CA SER A 16 -17.28 3.18 9.27
C SER A 16 -17.24 4.61 8.70
N VAL A 17 -17.58 4.78 7.43
CA VAL A 17 -17.70 6.05 6.72
C VAL A 17 -19.15 6.21 6.28
N ARG A 18 -19.78 7.31 6.71
CA ARG A 18 -21.15 7.64 6.28
C ARG A 18 -21.15 8.13 4.83
N ALA A 19 -22.19 7.81 4.09
CA ALA A 19 -22.48 8.43 2.80
C ALA A 19 -22.73 9.94 3.00
N MET A 20 -22.26 10.75 2.05
CA MET A 20 -22.39 12.21 2.09
C MET A 20 -22.68 12.74 0.68
N GLY A 21 -23.28 13.93 0.58
CA GLY A 21 -23.56 14.58 -0.70
C GLY A 21 -22.29 15.06 -1.40
N CYS A 22 -22.39 15.32 -2.71
CA CYS A 22 -21.26 15.69 -3.56
C CYS A 22 -20.57 16.99 -3.13
N ASN A 23 -21.30 17.94 -2.54
CA ASN A 23 -20.78 19.25 -2.09
C ASN A 23 -20.18 19.21 -0.67
N THR A 24 -19.57 18.10 -0.27
CA THR A 24 -18.96 17.93 1.06
C THR A 24 -17.46 17.64 0.97
N THR A 25 -16.70 17.95 2.02
CA THR A 25 -15.23 17.75 2.06
C THR A 25 -14.81 16.30 2.28
N GLY A 26 -15.71 15.46 2.81
CA GLY A 26 -15.38 14.09 3.19
C GLY A 26 -14.92 13.93 4.65
N VAL A 27 -14.36 12.76 4.97
CA VAL A 27 -13.82 12.42 6.29
C VAL A 27 -12.41 11.85 6.19
N ARG A 28 -11.63 11.96 7.26
CA ARG A 28 -10.28 11.40 7.33
C ARG A 28 -10.30 9.87 7.35
N GLY A 29 -9.59 9.26 6.39
CA GLY A 29 -9.38 7.80 6.31
C GLY A 29 -8.13 7.30 7.04
N ILE A 30 -7.02 8.03 6.95
CA ILE A 30 -5.73 7.74 7.62
C ILE A 30 -5.17 9.01 8.25
N ARG A 31 -4.48 8.91 9.38
CA ARG A 31 -3.72 10.02 9.97
C ARG A 31 -2.28 9.95 9.49
N LEU A 32 -1.91 10.88 8.64
CA LEU A 32 -0.56 11.01 8.08
C LEU A 32 0.38 11.75 9.05
N GLY A 33 1.67 11.44 8.96
CA GLY A 33 2.73 12.24 9.58
C GLY A 33 2.94 13.55 8.83
N GLU A 34 3.87 14.37 9.32
CA GLU A 34 4.31 15.57 8.60
C GLU A 34 5.00 15.18 7.30
N GLY A 35 4.66 15.83 6.18
CA GLY A 35 5.21 15.53 4.86
C GLY A 35 4.73 14.21 4.21
N ASP A 36 4.07 13.32 4.95
CA ASP A 36 3.55 12.05 4.42
C ASP A 36 2.27 12.28 3.58
N LYS A 37 2.04 11.39 2.61
CA LYS A 37 0.90 11.45 1.69
C LYS A 37 0.44 10.05 1.32
N VAL A 38 -0.85 9.92 0.99
CA VAL A 38 -1.41 8.68 0.45
C VAL A 38 -0.91 8.50 -0.99
N VAL A 39 -0.43 7.31 -1.33
CA VAL A 39 0.09 6.94 -2.65
C VAL A 39 -0.74 5.86 -3.35
N SER A 40 -1.53 5.08 -2.62
CA SER A 40 -2.38 4.05 -3.22
C SER A 40 -3.63 3.76 -2.41
N LEU A 41 -4.68 3.37 -3.13
CA LEU A 41 -5.95 2.90 -2.60
C LEU A 41 -6.23 1.51 -3.15
N ILE A 42 -6.51 0.55 -2.27
CA ILE A 42 -6.87 -0.83 -2.64
C ILE A 42 -8.15 -1.22 -1.94
N VAL A 43 -9.14 -1.69 -2.69
CA VAL A 43 -10.31 -2.41 -2.16
C VAL A 43 -10.01 -3.89 -2.29
N PRO A 44 -9.59 -4.58 -1.22
CA PRO A 44 -9.15 -5.97 -1.33
C PRO A 44 -10.32 -6.87 -1.74
N ARG A 45 -10.11 -7.67 -2.78
CA ARG A 45 -11.06 -8.71 -3.26
C ARG A 45 -10.31 -10.03 -3.42
N GLY A 46 -10.93 -11.14 -3.06
CA GLY A 46 -10.26 -12.45 -3.08
C GLY A 46 -9.06 -12.52 -2.13
N ASP A 47 -8.10 -13.37 -2.48
CA ASP A 47 -6.93 -13.76 -1.70
C ASP A 47 -5.59 -13.27 -2.28
N GLY A 48 -5.60 -12.63 -3.46
CA GLY A 48 -4.42 -12.05 -4.09
C GLY A 48 -3.59 -11.19 -3.13
N ALA A 49 -2.27 -11.29 -3.25
CA ALA A 49 -1.32 -10.62 -2.38
C ALA A 49 -1.24 -9.11 -2.67
N ILE A 50 -0.81 -8.33 -1.68
CA ILE A 50 -0.47 -6.92 -1.88
C ILE A 50 1.00 -6.83 -2.26
N LEU A 51 1.26 -6.31 -3.47
CA LEU A 51 2.60 -5.97 -3.93
C LEU A 51 2.84 -4.48 -3.67
N THR A 52 3.96 -4.15 -3.02
CA THR A 52 4.41 -2.78 -2.79
C THR A 52 5.79 -2.56 -3.42
N ALA A 53 6.01 -1.40 -4.02
CA ALA A 53 7.30 -0.99 -4.59
C ALA A 53 7.76 0.38 -4.08
N THR A 54 9.07 0.56 -3.93
CA THR A 54 9.71 1.80 -3.46
C THR A 54 10.56 2.45 -4.55
N GLN A 55 10.97 3.71 -4.32
CA GLN A 55 11.71 4.53 -5.28
C GLN A 55 13.00 3.86 -5.79
N ASN A 56 13.73 3.15 -4.93
CA ASN A 56 15.00 2.52 -5.30
C ASN A 56 14.82 1.08 -5.81
N GLY A 57 13.63 0.71 -6.27
CA GLY A 57 13.35 -0.58 -6.89
C GLY A 57 13.18 -1.76 -5.92
N TYR A 58 13.07 -1.51 -4.61
CA TYR A 58 12.76 -2.56 -3.64
C TYR A 58 11.26 -2.81 -3.61
N GLY A 59 10.88 -4.07 -3.50
CA GLY A 59 9.48 -4.46 -3.39
C GLY A 59 9.30 -5.79 -2.72
N LYS A 60 8.07 -6.07 -2.29
CA LYS A 60 7.68 -7.35 -1.71
C LYS A 60 6.20 -7.61 -1.96
N ARG A 61 5.83 -8.88 -1.89
CA ARG A 61 4.43 -9.32 -1.82
C ARG A 61 4.10 -9.71 -0.38
N THR A 62 2.90 -9.39 0.06
CA THR A 62 2.42 -9.78 1.39
C THR A 62 0.98 -10.22 1.29
N ALA A 63 0.64 -11.35 1.91
CA ALA A 63 -0.72 -11.88 1.86
C ALA A 63 -1.72 -10.86 2.43
N VAL A 64 -2.87 -10.69 1.77
CA VAL A 64 -3.88 -9.72 2.20
C VAL A 64 -4.42 -9.99 3.61
N ALA A 65 -4.40 -11.25 4.04
CA ALA A 65 -4.80 -11.70 5.36
C ALA A 65 -3.89 -11.13 6.49
N GLU A 66 -2.63 -10.84 6.19
CA GLU A 66 -1.70 -10.30 7.18
C GLU A 66 -1.92 -8.81 7.48
N TYR A 67 -2.71 -8.10 6.67
CA TYR A 67 -3.03 -6.71 6.92
C TYR A 67 -4.20 -6.60 7.91
N PRO A 68 -3.95 -6.22 9.18
CA PRO A 68 -4.98 -6.23 10.20
C PRO A 68 -6.04 -5.16 9.92
N THR A 69 -7.30 -5.50 10.13
CA THR A 69 -8.38 -4.51 10.12
C THR A 69 -8.33 -3.70 11.41
N LYS A 70 -8.24 -2.37 11.29
CA LYS A 70 -8.20 -1.38 12.38
C LYS A 70 -9.28 -0.31 12.16
N SER A 71 -9.38 0.64 13.09
CA SER A 71 -10.23 1.82 12.91
C SER A 71 -9.65 2.78 11.88
N ARG A 72 -10.53 3.50 11.18
CA ARG A 72 -10.15 4.63 10.32
C ARG A 72 -9.54 5.78 11.12
N ALA A 73 -8.90 6.72 10.41
CA ALA A 73 -8.25 7.91 10.97
C ALA A 73 -7.14 7.62 12.01
N THR A 74 -6.64 6.39 12.05
CA THR A 74 -5.48 5.98 12.85
C THR A 74 -4.20 6.17 12.05
N LYS A 75 -3.04 6.07 12.71
CA LYS A 75 -1.71 6.14 12.06
C LYS A 75 -1.40 4.94 11.14
N GLY A 76 -2.21 3.88 11.18
CA GLY A 76 -1.94 2.64 10.45
C GLY A 76 -0.83 1.77 11.06
N VAL A 77 -0.50 0.69 10.35
CA VAL A 77 0.62 -0.22 10.64
C VAL A 77 1.70 -0.09 9.55
N ILE A 78 2.88 -0.67 9.77
CA ILE A 78 3.98 -0.64 8.79
C ILE A 78 3.70 -1.68 7.71
N SER A 79 3.47 -1.27 6.46
CA SER A 79 3.38 -2.20 5.31
C SER A 79 4.77 -2.66 4.86
N ILE A 80 5.67 -1.69 4.70
CA ILE A 80 7.07 -1.87 4.31
C ILE A 80 7.93 -0.86 5.08
N LYS A 81 9.13 -1.25 5.52
CA LYS A 81 10.05 -0.34 6.20
C LYS A 81 10.71 0.58 5.16
N VAL A 82 10.43 1.88 5.28
CA VAL A 82 11.13 2.92 4.54
C VAL A 82 12.46 3.20 5.23
N THR A 83 13.52 3.26 4.42
CA THR A 83 14.91 3.58 4.82
C THR A 83 15.52 4.38 3.69
N GLU A 84 16.67 5.04 3.92
CA GLU A 84 17.42 5.71 2.84
C GLU A 84 17.77 4.75 1.70
N ARG A 85 18.10 3.50 2.03
CA ARG A 85 18.37 2.44 1.05
C ARG A 85 17.15 2.14 0.17
N ASN A 86 15.96 2.00 0.77
CA ASN A 86 14.76 1.59 0.06
C ASN A 86 14.10 2.76 -0.70
N GLY A 87 14.15 3.96 -0.12
CA GLY A 87 13.37 5.11 -0.56
C GLY A 87 11.90 5.03 -0.16
N LEU A 88 11.13 6.07 -0.52
CA LEU A 88 9.70 6.16 -0.26
C LEU A 88 8.92 5.12 -1.07
N VAL A 89 7.73 4.77 -0.60
CA VAL A 89 6.79 3.95 -1.35
C VAL A 89 6.26 4.72 -2.56
N VAL A 90 6.36 4.11 -3.73
CA VAL A 90 5.80 4.65 -4.98
C VAL A 90 4.34 4.23 -5.12
N GLY A 91 4.04 2.97 -4.81
CA GLY A 91 2.67 2.48 -4.83
C GLY A 91 2.53 1.05 -4.35
N ALA A 92 1.27 0.64 -4.22
CA ALA A 92 0.87 -0.72 -3.91
C ALA A 92 -0.34 -1.14 -4.75
N VAL A 93 -0.39 -2.41 -5.14
CA VAL A 93 -1.46 -3.00 -5.94
C VAL A 93 -1.73 -4.44 -5.49
N GLN A 94 -2.98 -4.88 -5.55
CA GLN A 94 -3.32 -6.27 -5.32
C GLN A 94 -3.06 -7.07 -6.60
N VAL A 95 -2.41 -8.22 -6.48
CA VAL A 95 -1.99 -9.07 -7.60
C VAL A 95 -2.24 -10.53 -7.28
N ASP A 96 -2.59 -11.28 -8.31
CA ASP A 96 -2.61 -12.73 -8.28
C ASP A 96 -1.25 -13.29 -8.74
N ASP A 97 -0.97 -14.57 -8.46
CA ASP A 97 0.35 -15.16 -8.71
C ASP A 97 0.73 -15.23 -10.21
N CYS A 98 -0.26 -15.20 -11.09
CA CYS A 98 -0.09 -15.23 -12.55
C CYS A 98 0.03 -13.83 -13.18
N ASP A 99 -0.11 -12.76 -12.40
CA ASP A 99 -0.05 -11.40 -12.90
C ASP A 99 1.38 -10.96 -13.26
N GLN A 100 1.45 -9.82 -13.95
CA GLN A 100 2.67 -9.09 -14.23
C GLN A 100 2.53 -7.64 -13.76
N ILE A 101 3.63 -7.06 -13.29
CA ILE A 101 3.71 -5.64 -12.97
C ILE A 101 4.55 -4.88 -13.98
N MET A 102 4.21 -3.61 -14.16
CA MET A 102 5.01 -2.65 -14.92
C MET A 102 5.59 -1.63 -13.94
N MET A 103 6.89 -1.36 -14.06
CA MET A 103 7.57 -0.28 -13.36
C MET A 103 8.21 0.65 -14.38
N ILE A 104 8.17 1.96 -14.10
CA ILE A 104 8.79 2.98 -14.94
C ILE A 104 9.64 3.90 -14.06
N THR A 105 10.86 4.20 -14.50
CA THR A 105 11.74 5.18 -13.87
C THR A 105 11.53 6.57 -14.47
N ASP A 106 11.99 7.61 -13.78
CA ASP A 106 12.03 8.98 -14.29
C ASP A 106 12.92 9.14 -15.54
N ALA A 107 13.94 8.30 -15.69
CA ALA A 107 14.76 8.18 -16.90
C ALA A 107 14.04 7.46 -18.07
N GLY A 108 12.81 6.98 -17.88
CA GLY A 108 12.03 6.34 -18.93
C GLY A 108 12.34 4.85 -19.14
N THR A 109 13.06 4.19 -18.23
CA THR A 109 13.25 2.74 -18.29
C THR A 109 11.97 2.03 -17.87
N LEU A 110 11.41 1.20 -18.75
CA LEU A 110 10.26 0.36 -18.44
C LEU A 110 10.70 -1.08 -18.15
N VAL A 111 10.20 -1.64 -17.05
CA VAL A 111 10.46 -3.03 -16.64
C VAL A 111 9.14 -3.73 -16.42
N ARG A 112 9.00 -4.91 -17.03
CA ARG A 112 7.86 -5.81 -16.82
C ARG A 112 8.32 -7.10 -16.17
N THR A 113 7.74 -7.45 -15.04
CA THR A 113 8.16 -8.62 -14.24
C THR A 113 6.95 -9.46 -13.85
N ARG A 114 7.10 -10.79 -13.95
CA ARG A 114 6.10 -11.72 -13.40
C ARG A 114 6.07 -11.59 -11.88
N VAL A 115 4.86 -11.50 -11.33
CA VAL A 115 4.65 -11.35 -9.89
C VAL A 115 5.22 -12.55 -9.12
N SER A 116 5.20 -13.75 -9.73
CA SER A 116 5.77 -14.98 -9.19
C SER A 116 7.27 -14.90 -8.84
N GLU A 117 8.03 -14.00 -9.48
CA GLU A 117 9.47 -13.82 -9.23
C GLU A 117 9.76 -12.96 -7.99
N ILE A 118 8.73 -12.33 -7.41
CA ILE A 118 8.86 -11.43 -6.26
C ILE A 118 8.55 -12.20 -4.98
N SER A 119 9.42 -12.12 -3.98
CA SER A 119 9.25 -12.88 -2.74
C SER A 119 8.01 -12.45 -1.94
N ILE A 120 7.35 -13.44 -1.35
CA ILE A 120 6.31 -13.24 -0.34
C ILE A 120 7.01 -13.05 1.01
N VAL A 121 6.79 -11.90 1.64
CA VAL A 121 7.39 -11.52 2.92
C VAL A 121 6.32 -10.88 3.79
N ALA A 122 6.32 -11.23 5.06
CA ALA A 122 5.31 -10.77 5.99
C ALA A 122 5.32 -9.24 6.20
N VAL A 123 4.23 -8.74 6.78
CA VAL A 123 4.20 -7.38 7.34
C VAL A 123 5.21 -7.27 8.49
N THR A 124 5.97 -6.18 8.56
CA THR A 124 6.93 -5.98 9.65
C THR A 124 6.17 -5.87 10.98
N PRO A 125 6.43 -6.75 11.96
CA PRO A 125 5.80 -6.65 13.28
C PRO A 125 6.24 -5.36 13.96
N ARG A 126 5.35 -4.82 14.79
CA ARG A 126 5.64 -3.64 15.59
C ARG A 126 6.57 -4.08 16.74
N ALA A 127 7.81 -3.57 16.74
CA ALA A 127 8.62 -3.52 17.97
C ALA A 127 8.04 -2.47 18.91
#